data_AF-A0A537JVD1-F1
#
_entry.id   AF-A0A537JVD1-F1
#
_cell.length_a   1.000
_cell.length_b   1.000
_cell.length_c   1.000
_cell.angle_alpha   90.00
_cell.angle_beta   90.00
_cell.angle_gamma   90.00
#
_symmetry.space_group_name_H-M   'P 1'
#
loop_
_entity.id
_entity.type
_entity.pdbx_description
1 polymer ?
#
loop_
_entity_poly.entity_id
_entity_poly.type
_entity_poly.pdbx_seq_one_letter_code
_entity_poly.pdbx_strand_id
1 'polypeptide(L)'
;MKLFQRILSNLSFFIIVMLLFLLFFQNKVSLPPSLQAVGRMHPLLLHLPIGLLVISFILWIGRKNIEPASFQKIFILVLQVTAFTAALTALMGFFLSREGGYDENILLKHKTLGITTAILSYTLLLIYRSYPEKKFVFGTTIVLSLAAMILGSHFGSNLTHGEGFVWQPLRNENTDEEK
;
A
#
# COMPACT_ATOMS: atom_id res chain seq x y z
N MET A 1 6.12 3.56 -25.08
CA MET A 1 5.29 3.34 -23.87
C MET A 1 5.04 1.87 -23.53
N LYS A 2 4.63 1.00 -24.46
CA LYS A 2 4.27 -0.41 -24.16
C LYS A 2 5.39 -1.23 -23.48
N LEU A 3 6.66 -1.02 -23.85
CA LEU A 3 7.80 -1.70 -23.22
C LEU A 3 7.94 -1.32 -21.74
N PHE A 4 8.02 -0.02 -21.44
CA PHE A 4 8.04 0.49 -20.07
C PHE A 4 6.89 -0.09 -19.23
N GLN A 5 5.70 -0.13 -19.82
CA GLN A 5 4.53 -0.65 -19.14
C GLN A 5 4.61 -2.15 -18.80
N ARG A 6 5.24 -2.94 -19.67
CA ARG A 6 5.47 -4.37 -19.46
C ARG A 6 6.53 -4.60 -18.40
N ILE A 7 7.64 -3.87 -18.47
CA ILE A 7 8.73 -3.95 -17.48
C ILE A 7 8.20 -3.65 -16.09
N LEU A 8 7.48 -2.52 -15.92
CA LEU A 8 6.99 -2.11 -14.62
C LEU A 8 6.00 -3.13 -14.03
N SER A 9 5.12 -3.69 -14.87
CA SER A 9 4.16 -4.72 -14.45
C SER A 9 4.83 -6.03 -14.04
N ASN A 10 5.89 -6.44 -14.76
CA ASN A 10 6.65 -7.64 -14.44
C ASN A 10 7.48 -7.45 -13.16
N LEU A 11 8.03 -6.26 -12.95
CA LEU A 11 8.73 -5.90 -11.73
C LEU A 11 7.79 -5.91 -10.52
N SER A 12 6.60 -5.30 -10.63
CA SER A 12 5.59 -5.37 -9.57
C SER A 12 5.25 -6.81 -9.20
N PHE A 13 5.02 -7.67 -10.20
CA PHE A 13 4.74 -9.09 -9.99
C PHE A 13 5.90 -9.79 -9.29
N PHE A 14 7.13 -9.61 -9.79
CA PHE A 14 8.33 -10.18 -9.21
C PHE A 14 8.51 -9.77 -7.75
N ILE A 15 8.33 -8.49 -7.43
CA ILE A 15 8.45 -7.97 -6.07
C ILE A 15 7.39 -8.59 -5.15
N ILE A 16 6.13 -8.71 -5.60
CA ILE A 16 5.07 -9.33 -4.82
C ILE A 16 5.38 -10.81 -4.56
N VAL A 17 5.82 -11.56 -5.57
CA VAL A 17 6.19 -12.98 -5.41
C VAL A 17 7.39 -13.12 -4.47
N MET A 18 8.41 -12.28 -4.63
CA MET A 18 9.56 -12.23 -3.73
C MET A 18 9.14 -11.92 -2.29
N LEU A 19 8.25 -10.95 -2.10
CA LEU A 19 7.71 -10.59 -0.79
C LEU A 19 6.96 -11.77 -0.14
N LEU A 20 6.11 -12.48 -0.89
CA LEU A 20 5.41 -13.67 -0.40
C LEU A 20 6.39 -14.79 -0.01
N PHE A 21 7.43 -15.00 -0.82
CA PHE A 21 8.51 -15.94 -0.49
C PHE A 21 9.22 -15.54 0.80
N LEU A 22 9.63 -14.28 0.94
CA LEU A 22 10.29 -13.77 2.14
C LEU A 22 9.42 -13.87 3.38
N LEU A 23 8.11 -13.66 3.26
CA LEU A 23 7.15 -13.82 4.35
C LEU A 23 7.06 -15.26 4.82
N PHE A 24 7.07 -16.22 3.90
CA PHE A 24 7.07 -17.64 4.24
C PHE A 24 8.34 -18.03 5.02
N PHE A 25 9.49 -17.47 4.66
CA PHE A 25 10.77 -17.74 5.31
C PHE A 25 11.20 -16.69 6.35
N GLN A 26 10.29 -15.83 6.81
CA GLN A 26 10.64 -14.63 7.59
C GLN A 26 11.49 -14.91 8.84
N ASN A 27 11.29 -16.05 9.50
CA ASN A 27 12.03 -16.44 10.71
C ASN A 27 13.51 -16.76 10.46
N LYS A 28 13.89 -17.02 9.20
CA LYS A 28 15.27 -17.31 8.78
C LYS A 28 15.96 -16.10 8.13
N VAL A 29 15.26 -14.98 7.98
CA VAL A 29 15.79 -13.78 7.31
C VAL A 29 16.54 -12.91 8.32
N SER A 30 17.86 -12.82 8.14
CA SER A 30 18.74 -11.84 8.77
C SER A 30 19.19 -10.81 7.74
N LEU A 31 19.04 -9.52 8.04
CA LEU A 31 19.36 -8.44 7.09
C LEU A 31 20.71 -7.77 7.41
N PRO A 32 21.61 -7.62 6.41
CA PRO A 32 22.80 -6.80 6.57
C PRO A 32 22.42 -5.32 6.77
N PRO A 33 23.32 -4.49 7.35
CA PRO A 33 23.04 -3.08 7.66
C PRO A 33 22.57 -2.25 6.45
N SER A 34 23.05 -2.54 5.25
CA SER A 34 22.61 -1.86 4.02
C SER A 34 21.13 -2.09 3.72
N LEU A 35 20.61 -3.31 3.92
CA LEU A 35 19.20 -3.62 3.71
C LEU A 35 18.30 -3.07 4.82
N GLN A 36 18.82 -2.93 6.05
CA GLN A 36 18.13 -2.22 7.13
C GLN A 36 17.93 -0.73 6.75
N ALA A 37 18.98 -0.07 6.26
CA ALA A 37 18.87 1.30 5.76
C ALA A 37 17.83 1.45 4.63
N VAL A 38 17.76 0.48 3.70
CA VAL A 38 16.71 0.43 2.68
C VAL A 38 15.32 0.24 3.30
N GLY A 39 15.20 -0.59 4.34
CA GLY A 39 13.96 -0.76 5.10
C GLY A 39 13.46 0.55 5.71
N ARG A 40 14.37 1.35 6.29
CA ARG A 40 14.06 2.66 6.87
C ARG A 40 13.58 3.69 5.85
N MET A 41 13.69 3.44 4.55
CA MET A 41 13.07 4.27 3.51
C MET A 41 11.56 4.01 3.36
N HIS A 42 11.00 3.00 4.02
CA HIS A 42 9.57 2.69 3.97
C HIS A 42 8.66 3.91 4.24
N PRO A 43 8.87 4.73 5.30
CA PRO A 43 8.10 5.94 5.53
C PRO A 43 8.22 7.00 4.42
N LEU A 44 9.37 7.08 3.75
CA LEU A 44 9.52 7.97 2.60
C LEU A 44 8.66 7.49 1.43
N LEU A 45 8.76 6.20 1.09
CA LEU A 45 8.11 5.67 -0.09
C LEU A 45 6.61 5.47 0.07
N LEU A 46 6.09 5.24 1.29
CA LEU A 46 4.67 4.96 1.52
C LEU A 46 3.71 6.08 1.09
N HIS A 47 4.18 7.33 1.02
CA HIS A 47 3.34 8.46 0.61
C HIS A 47 2.90 8.34 -0.86
N LEU A 48 3.74 7.75 -1.70
CA LEU A 48 3.46 7.58 -3.13
C LEU A 48 2.28 6.64 -3.39
N PRO A 49 2.27 5.36 -2.96
CA PRO A 49 1.15 4.47 -3.21
C PRO A 49 -0.13 4.95 -2.52
N ILE A 50 -0.04 5.60 -1.35
CA ILE A 50 -1.22 6.15 -0.67
C ILE A 50 -1.89 7.23 -1.53
N GLY A 51 -1.13 8.27 -1.91
CA GLY A 51 -1.66 9.34 -2.74
C GLY A 51 -2.14 8.86 -4.10
N LEU A 52 -1.38 7.99 -4.76
CA LEU A 52 -1.74 7.47 -6.08
C LEU A 52 -2.96 6.54 -6.06
N LEU A 53 -3.18 5.78 -4.98
CA LEU A 53 -4.38 4.96 -4.83
C LEU A 53 -5.62 5.83 -4.63
N VAL A 54 -5.52 6.90 -3.83
CA VAL A 54 -6.58 7.91 -3.68
C VAL A 54 -6.87 8.60 -5.02
N ILE A 55 -5.84 9.03 -5.75
CA ILE A 55 -5.99 9.61 -7.10
C ILE A 55 -6.65 8.61 -8.05
N SER A 56 -6.27 7.33 -8.00
CA SER A 56 -6.90 6.28 -8.81
C SER A 56 -8.41 6.19 -8.53
N PHE A 57 -8.81 6.30 -7.26
CA PHE A 57 -10.23 6.31 -6.91
C PHE A 57 -10.96 7.54 -7.42
N ILE A 58 -10.37 8.74 -7.25
CA ILE A 58 -10.94 10.01 -7.73
C ILE A 58 -11.10 10.00 -9.26
N LEU A 59 -10.05 9.57 -9.98
CA LEU A 59 -10.12 9.42 -11.44
C LEU A 59 -11.19 8.41 -11.85
N TRP A 60 -11.30 7.29 -11.13
CA TRP A 60 -12.30 6.27 -11.42
C TRP A 60 -13.73 6.83 -11.31
N ILE A 61 -14.07 7.55 -10.24
CA ILE A 61 -15.41 8.16 -10.09
C ILE A 61 -15.64 9.29 -11.09
N GLY A 62 -14.61 10.09 -11.39
CA GLY A 62 -14.65 11.23 -12.31
C GLY A 62 -14.55 10.87 -13.80
N ARG A 63 -14.39 9.59 -14.14
CA ARG A 63 -14.10 9.12 -15.52
C ARG A 63 -15.08 9.59 -16.59
N LYS A 64 -16.33 9.92 -16.22
CA LYS A 64 -17.36 10.41 -17.17
C LYS A 64 -17.10 11.84 -17.64
N ASN A 65 -16.33 12.62 -16.87
CA ASN A 65 -16.06 14.03 -17.13
C ASN A 65 -14.75 14.25 -17.92
N ILE A 66 -14.04 13.16 -18.27
CA ILE A 66 -12.75 13.19 -18.94
C ILE A 66 -12.91 12.49 -20.29
N GLU A 67 -12.30 13.03 -21.33
CA GLU A 67 -12.26 12.40 -22.65
C GLU A 67 -11.73 10.94 -22.54
N PRO A 68 -12.42 9.94 -23.10
CA PRO A 68 -12.11 8.53 -22.88
C PRO A 68 -10.66 8.13 -23.23
N ALA A 69 -10.12 8.62 -24.34
CA ALA A 69 -8.77 8.27 -24.78
C ALA A 69 -7.69 8.84 -23.83
N SER A 70 -7.89 10.07 -23.38
CA SER A 70 -7.03 10.75 -22.41
C SER A 70 -7.11 10.08 -21.03
N PHE A 71 -8.33 9.75 -20.57
CA PHE A 71 -8.55 9.00 -19.34
C PHE A 71 -7.80 7.66 -19.35
N GLN A 72 -7.97 6.84 -20.40
CA GLN A 72 -7.33 5.53 -20.47
C GLN A 72 -5.80 5.59 -20.35
N LYS A 73 -5.16 6.55 -21.05
CA LYS A 73 -3.71 6.73 -21.02
C LYS A 73 -3.18 7.16 -19.65
N ILE A 74 -3.86 8.09 -19.00
CA ILE A 74 -3.47 8.59 -17.67
C ILE A 74 -3.74 7.51 -16.62
N PHE A 75 -4.93 6.92 -16.64
CA PHE A 75 -5.38 5.98 -15.62
C PHE A 75 -4.53 4.71 -15.59
N ILE A 76 -4.16 4.17 -16.76
CA ILE A 76 -3.26 3.02 -16.78
C ILE A 76 -1.89 3.37 -16.19
N LEU A 77 -1.34 4.55 -16.51
CA LEU A 77 -0.05 4.97 -15.97
C LEU A 77 -0.11 5.10 -14.44
N VAL A 78 -1.16 5.75 -13.92
CA VAL A 78 -1.37 5.90 -12.47
C VAL A 78 -1.45 4.53 -11.81
N LEU A 79 -2.31 3.61 -12.28
CA LEU A 79 -2.44 2.27 -11.70
C LEU A 79 -1.12 1.49 -11.69
N GLN A 80 -0.32 1.63 -12.73
CA GLN A 80 0.98 0.97 -12.80
C GLN A 80 1.98 1.50 -11.80
N VAL A 81 2.08 2.83 -11.70
CA VAL A 81 2.97 3.45 -10.72
C VAL A 81 2.48 3.12 -9.31
N THR A 82 1.17 3.16 -9.04
CA THR A 82 0.57 2.72 -7.77
C THR A 82 0.98 1.29 -7.41
N ALA A 83 0.78 0.33 -8.33
CA ALA A 83 1.10 -1.07 -8.07
C ALA A 83 2.60 -1.30 -7.82
N PHE A 84 3.46 -0.63 -8.59
CA PHE A 84 4.91 -0.72 -8.42
C PHE A 84 5.38 -0.12 -7.10
N THR A 85 4.97 1.11 -6.79
CA THR A 85 5.37 1.77 -5.54
C THR A 85 4.78 1.06 -4.33
N ALA A 86 3.55 0.54 -4.39
CA ALA A 86 2.96 -0.24 -3.30
C ALA A 86 3.74 -1.53 -3.03
N ALA A 87 4.12 -2.26 -4.08
CA ALA A 87 4.94 -3.47 -3.96
C ALA A 87 6.32 -3.16 -3.35
N LEU A 88 6.97 -2.10 -3.82
CA LEU A 88 8.28 -1.68 -3.31
C LEU A 88 8.20 -1.20 -1.85
N THR A 89 7.19 -0.40 -1.50
CA THR A 89 6.91 0.04 -0.13
C THR A 89 6.68 -1.14 0.80
N ALA A 90 5.89 -2.14 0.38
CA ALA A 90 5.65 -3.34 1.17
C ALA A 90 6.92 -4.17 1.38
N LEU A 91 7.79 -4.27 0.36
CA LEU A 91 9.10 -4.92 0.48
C LEU A 91 10.01 -4.19 1.47
N MET A 92 10.11 -2.86 1.38
CA MET A 92 10.87 -2.06 2.35
C MET A 92 10.29 -2.18 3.76
N GLY A 93 8.95 -2.20 3.89
CA GLY A 93 8.28 -2.41 5.17
C GLY A 93 8.58 -3.79 5.77
N PHE A 94 8.68 -4.83 4.94
CA PHE A 94 9.15 -6.13 5.38
C PHE A 94 10.58 -6.06 5.91
N PHE A 95 11.49 -5.35 5.23
CA PHE A 95 12.86 -5.17 5.74
C PHE A 95 12.89 -4.46 7.09
N LEU A 96 12.14 -3.36 7.22
CA LEU A 96 12.04 -2.60 8.47
C LEU A 96 11.47 -3.45 9.62
N SER A 97 10.51 -4.33 9.33
CA SER A 97 9.91 -5.23 10.33
C SER A 97 10.90 -6.19 10.99
N ARG A 98 12.12 -6.33 10.44
CA ARG A 98 13.18 -7.19 11.00
C ARG A 98 14.06 -6.50 12.04
N GLU A 99 13.97 -5.17 12.19
CA GLU A 99 14.79 -4.43 13.18
C GLU A 99 14.30 -4.65 14.63
N GLY A 100 13.10 -5.20 14.84
CA GLY A 100 12.51 -5.41 16.17
C GLY A 100 12.01 -4.11 16.82
N GLY A 101 11.66 -4.16 18.11
CA GLY A 101 11.24 -2.97 18.87
C GLY A 101 9.78 -2.53 18.65
N TYR A 102 8.97 -3.33 17.96
CA TYR A 102 7.55 -3.07 17.71
C TYR A 102 6.67 -4.07 18.47
N ASP A 103 5.46 -3.66 18.83
CA ASP A 103 4.42 -4.59 19.30
C ASP A 103 4.11 -5.62 18.21
N GLU A 104 4.30 -6.91 18.51
CA GLU A 104 4.18 -7.98 17.52
C GLU A 104 2.76 -8.12 16.95
N ASN A 105 1.73 -7.89 17.77
CA ASN A 105 0.33 -8.00 17.35
C ASN A 105 -0.07 -6.86 16.42
N ILE A 106 0.32 -5.63 16.75
CA ILE A 106 0.07 -4.46 15.90
C ILE A 106 0.90 -4.58 14.61
N LEU A 107 2.17 -5.01 14.71
CA LEU A 107 3.05 -5.22 13.57
C LEU A 107 2.47 -6.24 12.60
N LEU A 108 1.93 -7.36 13.10
CA LEU A 108 1.30 -8.37 12.27
C LEU A 108 0.11 -7.80 11.49
N LYS A 109 -0.77 -7.02 12.15
CA LYS A 109 -1.92 -6.37 11.50
C LYS A 109 -1.46 -5.40 10.41
N HIS A 110 -0.54 -4.48 10.75
CA HIS A 110 0.00 -3.49 9.82
C HIS A 110 0.66 -4.16 8.60
N LYS A 111 1.54 -5.14 8.86
CA LYS A 111 2.27 -5.88 7.82
C LYS A 111 1.30 -6.57 6.86
N THR A 112 0.33 -7.33 7.37
CA THR A 112 -0.65 -8.05 6.55
C THR A 112 -1.50 -7.09 5.70
N LEU A 113 -1.94 -5.96 6.26
CA LEU A 113 -2.68 -4.94 5.51
C LEU A 113 -1.84 -4.23 4.45
N GLY A 114 -0.55 -3.97 4.73
CA GLY A 114 0.38 -3.42 3.76
C GLY A 114 0.60 -4.36 2.56
N ILE A 115 0.82 -5.65 2.82
CA ILE A 115 0.95 -6.68 1.78
C ILE A 115 -0.35 -6.80 0.97
N THR A 116 -1.49 -6.82 1.66
CA THR A 116 -2.82 -6.89 1.03
C THR A 116 -3.04 -5.69 0.10
N THR A 117 -2.66 -4.49 0.54
CA THR A 117 -2.75 -3.26 -0.27
C THR A 117 -1.88 -3.36 -1.52
N ALA A 118 -0.65 -3.90 -1.43
CA ALA A 118 0.22 -4.11 -2.58
C ALA A 118 -0.38 -5.12 -3.58
N ILE A 119 -0.90 -6.24 -3.10
CA ILE A 119 -1.56 -7.26 -3.93
C ILE A 119 -2.79 -6.68 -4.62
N LEU A 120 -3.70 -6.04 -3.87
CA LEU A 120 -4.92 -5.46 -4.43
C LEU A 120 -4.62 -4.34 -5.44
N SER A 121 -3.58 -3.53 -5.20
CA SER A 121 -3.13 -2.50 -6.15
C SER A 121 -2.66 -3.12 -7.47
N TYR A 122 -1.93 -4.24 -7.42
CA TYR A 122 -1.55 -4.98 -8.61
C TYR A 122 -2.76 -5.66 -9.28
N THR A 123 -3.70 -6.21 -8.49
CA THR A 123 -4.94 -6.79 -9.02
C THR A 123 -5.79 -5.74 -9.76
N LEU A 124 -5.87 -4.50 -9.28
CA LEU A 124 -6.53 -3.41 -10.00
C LEU A 124 -5.95 -3.20 -11.40
N LEU A 125 -4.62 -3.19 -11.50
CA LEU A 125 -3.92 -3.08 -12.78
C LEU A 125 -4.28 -4.23 -13.72
N LEU A 126 -4.34 -5.47 -13.20
CA LEU A 126 -4.70 -6.64 -14.00
C LEU A 126 -6.16 -6.60 -14.46
N ILE A 127 -7.10 -6.30 -13.57
CA ILE A 127 -8.52 -6.18 -13.92
C ILE A 127 -8.71 -5.12 -15.01
N TYR A 128 -8.11 -3.95 -14.85
CA TYR A 128 -8.26 -2.86 -15.80
C TYR A 128 -7.71 -3.21 -17.20
N ARG A 129 -6.63 -4.00 -17.27
CA ARG A 129 -6.00 -4.41 -18.54
C ARG A 129 -6.68 -5.57 -19.22
N SER A 130 -7.02 -6.60 -18.45
CA SER A 130 -7.46 -7.89 -18.98
C SER A 130 -8.97 -8.02 -19.04
N TYR A 131 -9.70 -7.28 -18.20
CA TYR A 131 -11.14 -7.40 -18.03
C TYR A 131 -11.83 -6.01 -17.89
N PRO A 132 -11.60 -5.07 -18.84
CA PRO A 132 -12.11 -3.69 -18.75
C PRO A 132 -13.64 -3.60 -18.67
N GLU A 133 -14.37 -4.63 -19.08
CA GLU A 133 -15.82 -4.76 -18.98
C GLU A 133 -16.30 -5.04 -17.55
N LYS A 134 -15.46 -5.59 -16.66
CA LYS A 134 -15.81 -5.95 -15.28
C LYS A 134 -15.76 -4.76 -14.32
N LYS A 135 -16.49 -3.69 -14.66
CA LYS A 135 -16.52 -2.42 -13.90
C LYS A 135 -16.94 -2.59 -12.44
N PHE A 136 -17.86 -3.52 -12.16
CA PHE A 136 -18.29 -3.83 -10.79
C PHE A 136 -17.13 -4.42 -9.96
N VAL A 137 -16.46 -5.43 -10.51
CA VAL A 137 -15.30 -6.07 -9.86
C VAL A 137 -14.21 -5.03 -9.60
N PHE A 138 -13.85 -4.22 -10.61
CA PHE A 138 -12.88 -3.13 -10.43
C PHE A 138 -13.31 -2.16 -9.32
N GLY A 139 -14.58 -1.74 -9.31
CA GLY A 139 -15.14 -0.85 -8.30
C GLY A 139 -15.06 -1.41 -6.88
N THR A 140 -15.38 -2.68 -6.70
CA THR A 140 -15.23 -3.36 -5.39
C THR A 140 -13.76 -3.47 -5.00
N THR A 141 -12.88 -3.89 -5.93
CA THR A 141 -11.45 -4.02 -5.64
C THR A 141 -10.84 -2.70 -5.21
N ILE A 142 -11.19 -1.56 -5.84
CA ILE A 142 -10.57 -0.28 -5.49
C ILE A 142 -11.03 0.22 -4.11
N VAL A 143 -12.28 -0.03 -3.75
CA VAL A 143 -12.79 0.26 -2.40
C VAL A 143 -12.10 -0.61 -1.35
N LEU A 144 -11.92 -1.90 -1.62
CA LEU A 144 -11.19 -2.80 -0.73
C LEU A 144 -9.72 -2.39 -0.60
N SER A 145 -9.06 -1.97 -1.68
CA SER A 145 -7.69 -1.45 -1.63
C SER A 145 -7.58 -0.23 -0.72
N LEU A 146 -8.53 0.72 -0.83
CA LEU A 146 -8.56 1.91 0.02
C LEU A 146 -8.83 1.56 1.49
N ALA A 147 -9.76 0.65 1.76
CA ALA A 147 -10.05 0.22 3.12
C ALA A 147 -8.83 -0.47 3.77
N ALA A 148 -8.17 -1.39 3.03
CA ALA A 148 -6.95 -2.04 3.50
C ALA A 148 -5.82 -1.03 3.75
N MET A 149 -5.66 -0.06 2.87
CA MET A 149 -4.68 1.03 3.01
C MET A 149 -4.97 1.88 4.25
N ILE A 150 -6.21 2.33 4.46
CA ILE A 150 -6.60 3.18 5.60
C ILE A 150 -6.38 2.44 6.92
N LEU A 151 -6.82 1.18 7.01
CA LEU A 151 -6.61 0.36 8.20
C LEU A 151 -5.11 0.10 8.43
N GLY A 152 -4.36 -0.17 7.37
CA GLY A 152 -2.90 -0.33 7.43
C GLY A 152 -2.21 0.93 7.96
N SER A 153 -2.62 2.11 7.47
CA SER A 153 -2.13 3.41 7.94
C SER A 153 -2.48 3.66 9.40
N HIS A 154 -3.68 3.28 9.86
CA HIS A 154 -4.06 3.39 11.27
C HIS A 154 -3.12 2.56 12.17
N PHE A 155 -2.89 1.28 11.86
CA PHE A 155 -1.95 0.47 12.63
C PHE A 155 -0.50 0.94 12.50
N GLY A 156 -0.11 1.49 11.34
CA GLY A 156 1.22 2.09 11.15
C GLY A 156 1.43 3.33 12.03
N SER A 157 0.38 4.14 12.22
CA SER A 157 0.40 5.26 13.16
C SER A 157 0.54 4.75 14.60
N ASN A 158 -0.20 3.72 14.99
CA ASN A 158 -0.08 3.13 16.33
C ASN A 158 1.34 2.58 16.61
N LEU A 159 2.01 2.01 15.61
CA LEU A 159 3.41 1.54 15.73
C LEU A 159 4.43 2.65 15.97
N THR A 160 4.18 3.86 15.48
CA THR A 160 5.19 4.94 15.45
C THR A 160 4.88 6.07 16.42
N HIS A 161 3.60 6.28 16.76
CA HIS A 161 3.14 7.38 17.59
C HIS A 161 2.36 6.91 18.83
N GLY A 162 2.15 5.60 19.00
CA GLY A 162 1.40 5.03 20.11
C GLY A 162 -0.09 4.87 19.84
N GLU A 163 -0.74 4.09 20.71
CA GLU A 163 -2.14 3.70 20.51
C GLU A 163 -3.09 4.90 20.59
N GLY A 164 -4.00 4.98 19.62
CA GLY A 164 -5.04 5.99 19.62
C GLY A 164 -4.55 7.39 19.25
N PHE A 165 -3.34 7.53 18.69
CA PHE A 165 -2.71 8.81 18.32
C PHE A 165 -3.68 9.81 17.65
N VAL A 166 -4.44 9.36 16.64
CA VAL A 166 -5.39 10.22 15.89
C VAL A 166 -6.51 10.77 16.79
N TRP A 167 -6.98 9.98 17.75
CA TRP A 167 -8.10 10.30 18.63
C TRP A 167 -7.65 10.87 19.98
N GLN A 168 -6.35 10.82 20.28
CA GLN A 168 -5.79 11.22 21.56
C GLN A 168 -6.17 12.65 21.96
N PRO A 169 -6.14 13.66 21.07
CA PRO A 169 -6.56 15.02 21.44
C PRO A 169 -8.03 15.10 21.87
N LEU A 170 -8.92 14.28 21.30
CA LEU A 170 -10.34 14.24 21.64
C LEU A 170 -10.64 13.45 22.93
N ARG A 171 -9.69 12.65 23.41
CA ARG A 171 -9.82 11.88 24.66
C ARG A 171 -9.38 12.67 25.88
N ASN A 172 -8.55 13.70 25.70
CA ASN A 172 -7.98 14.51 26.78
C ASN A 172 -8.94 15.57 27.35
N GLU A 173 -10.13 15.78 26.78
CA GLU A 173 -11.12 16.72 27.34
C GLU A 173 -11.98 16.13 28.50
N ASN A 174 -11.86 14.83 28.81
CA ASN A 174 -12.71 14.16 29.81
C ASN A 174 -11.95 13.62 31.05
N THR A 175 -10.72 14.06 31.30
CA THR A 175 -9.91 13.56 32.43
C THR A 175 -9.33 14.63 33.37
N ASP A 176 -9.66 15.90 33.16
CA ASP A 176 -9.13 17.01 33.97
C ASP A 176 -10.15 17.63 34.97
N GLU A 177 -11.30 16.98 35.22
CA GLU A 177 -12.28 17.41 36.25
C GLU A 177 -12.31 16.53 37.52
N GLU A 178 -11.37 15.62 37.73
CA GLU A 178 -11.32 14.84 38.97
C GLU A 178 -9.91 14.81 39.58
N LYS A 179 -9.49 15.97 40.12
CA LYS A 179 -8.49 16.06 41.20
C LYS A 179 -8.88 17.13 42.20
#